data_AF-A0A1S3M5Q3-F1
#
_entry.id   AF-A0A1S3M5Q3-F1
#
_cell.length_a   1.000
_cell.length_b   1.000
_cell.length_c   1.000
_cell.angle_alpha   90.00
_cell.angle_beta   90.00
_cell.angle_gamma   90.00
#
_symmetry.space_group_name_H-M   'P 1'
#
loop_
_entity.id
_entity.type
_entity.pdbx_description
1 polymer ?
#
loop_
_entity_poly.entity_id
_entity_poly.type
_entity_poly.pdbx_seq_one_letter_code
_entity_poly.pdbx_strand_id
1 'polypeptide(L)'
;MSVLFCCCVSPSEDNDERQPLLHTKPSKSAKPESARQPRSAPTVRQSGRLVPKRVGLIDLDQRFSDVAVTFNQQQESYDAMKERIISLRRTYDCNNDSNLTLTECVRKIKEEHKDSWCVTMVMKGYDFSLSVVPLRSAVEGEESPPSRLRLAQEELWAISQGAKVISAAGTKLQELIGWLLSGAERMAEQVREAAPTHQDRCRLEENLIETMQEVRRARELSLSYRQRAGEVQTEAAQVAGLD
;
A
#
# COMPACT_ATOMS: atom_id res chain seq x y z
N MET A 1 -6.83 -68.96 18.96
CA MET A 1 -6.93 -69.82 17.76
C MET A 1 -8.27 -69.55 17.12
N SER A 2 -8.27 -69.31 15.81
CA SER A 2 -9.43 -69.00 14.98
C SER A 2 -10.52 -70.05 15.05
N VAL A 3 -11.79 -69.62 14.97
CA VAL A 3 -12.79 -70.28 14.11
C VAL A 3 -13.73 -69.22 13.54
N LEU A 4 -13.80 -69.17 12.20
CA LEU A 4 -14.79 -68.44 11.41
C LEU A 4 -16.19 -68.95 11.73
N PHE A 5 -17.20 -68.06 11.75
CA PHE A 5 -18.54 -68.46 11.30
C PHE A 5 -19.19 -67.38 10.45
N CYS A 6 -19.63 -67.84 9.29
CA CYS A 6 -20.33 -67.14 8.24
C CYS A 6 -21.84 -67.24 8.45
N CYS A 7 -22.57 -66.47 7.64
CA CYS A 7 -23.97 -66.59 7.22
C CYS A 7 -25.07 -65.85 8.00
N CYS A 8 -25.44 -64.70 7.42
CA CYS A 8 -26.77 -64.39 6.88
C CYS A 8 -28.00 -64.54 7.79
N VAL A 9 -28.62 -63.42 8.20
CA VAL A 9 -30.08 -63.22 8.17
C VAL A 9 -30.42 -61.72 8.10
N SER A 10 -31.27 -61.34 7.14
CA SER A 10 -32.26 -60.26 7.24
C SER A 10 -33.55 -60.81 6.61
N PRO A 11 -34.77 -60.30 6.84
CA PRO A 11 -35.24 -59.28 7.80
C PRO A 11 -36.56 -59.68 8.54
N SER A 12 -36.91 -58.98 9.62
CA SER A 12 -38.30 -58.62 10.00
C SER A 12 -38.24 -57.75 11.27
N GLU A 13 -38.53 -56.46 11.16
CA GLU A 13 -39.76 -55.84 11.69
C GLU A 13 -40.02 -56.20 13.17
N ASP A 14 -39.58 -55.32 14.08
CA ASP A 14 -40.57 -54.60 14.87
C ASP A 14 -40.01 -53.27 15.41
N ASN A 15 -40.92 -52.29 15.47
CA ASN A 15 -40.70 -50.93 15.89
C ASN A 15 -40.52 -50.85 17.39
N ASP A 16 -39.48 -50.15 17.85
CA ASP A 16 -39.70 -49.20 18.94
C ASP A 16 -38.61 -48.12 18.99
N GLU A 17 -38.99 -46.98 19.56
CA GLU A 17 -38.16 -45.80 19.85
C GLU A 17 -38.06 -44.70 18.78
N ARG A 18 -39.21 -44.18 18.33
CA ARG A 18 -39.35 -42.74 18.11
C ARG A 18 -40.61 -42.20 18.77
N GLN A 19 -40.47 -41.61 19.96
CA GLN A 19 -41.51 -40.78 20.53
C GLN A 19 -41.65 -39.46 19.74
N PRO A 20 -42.87 -39.04 19.37
CA PRO A 20 -43.10 -37.77 18.70
C PRO A 20 -43.45 -36.68 19.72
N LEU A 21 -42.60 -35.66 19.87
CA LEU A 21 -42.97 -34.41 20.54
C LEU A 21 -43.22 -33.32 19.50
N LEU A 22 -44.36 -33.41 18.82
CA LEU A 22 -44.91 -32.29 18.06
C LEU A 22 -46.39 -32.13 18.37
N HIS A 23 -46.67 -31.31 19.39
CA HIS A 23 -47.90 -30.53 19.41
C HIS A 23 -47.61 -29.09 19.82
N THR A 24 -47.36 -28.25 18.81
CA THR A 24 -47.70 -26.83 18.89
C THR A 24 -48.21 -26.36 17.53
N LYS A 25 -49.45 -25.85 17.51
CA LYS A 25 -50.14 -25.29 16.34
C LYS A 25 -49.38 -24.07 15.76
N PRO A 26 -49.57 -23.75 14.47
CA PRO A 26 -48.76 -22.79 13.74
C PRO A 26 -49.21 -21.34 14.00
N SER A 27 -48.29 -20.48 14.44
CA SER A 27 -48.41 -19.03 14.28
C SER A 27 -47.57 -18.56 13.10
N LYS A 28 -48.20 -17.75 12.26
CA LYS A 28 -47.73 -17.28 10.96
C LYS A 28 -46.39 -16.53 11.01
N SER A 29 -45.59 -16.81 9.98
CA SER A 29 -44.50 -16.05 9.37
C SER A 29 -43.24 -15.75 10.20
N ALA A 30 -42.33 -16.73 10.22
CA ALA A 30 -40.91 -16.46 10.13
C ALA A 30 -40.27 -17.54 9.24
N LYS A 31 -39.60 -17.14 8.15
CA LYS A 31 -38.85 -18.06 7.29
C LYS A 31 -37.73 -18.72 8.11
N PRO A 32 -37.43 -20.01 7.92
CA PRO A 32 -36.27 -20.62 8.54
C PRO A 32 -35.00 -19.99 7.95
N GLU A 33 -34.24 -19.29 8.79
CA GLU A 33 -32.97 -18.67 8.41
C GLU A 33 -31.90 -19.77 8.33
N SER A 34 -31.20 -19.83 7.19
CA SER A 34 -30.12 -20.79 6.95
C SER A 34 -28.99 -20.62 7.96
N ALA A 35 -28.60 -21.70 8.65
CA ALA A 35 -27.40 -21.73 9.51
C ALA A 35 -26.08 -21.51 8.73
N ARG A 36 -26.14 -21.41 7.41
CA ARG A 36 -25.06 -20.91 6.56
C ARG A 36 -25.42 -19.51 6.11
N GLN A 37 -25.23 -18.52 6.99
CA GLN A 37 -25.01 -17.17 6.49
C GLN A 37 -23.66 -17.19 5.74
N PRO A 38 -23.60 -16.85 4.44
CA PRO A 38 -22.33 -16.58 3.81
C PRO A 38 -21.76 -15.38 4.57
N ARG A 39 -20.71 -15.63 5.35
CA ARG A 39 -19.94 -14.56 5.98
C ARG A 39 -19.58 -13.61 4.85
N SER A 40 -20.06 -12.37 4.91
CA SER A 40 -19.59 -11.34 4.01
C SER A 40 -18.07 -11.40 4.08
N ALA A 41 -17.44 -11.60 2.91
CA ALA A 41 -15.99 -11.58 2.81
C ALA A 41 -15.54 -10.33 3.59
N PRO A 42 -14.56 -10.46 4.51
CA PRO A 42 -14.11 -9.29 5.22
C PRO A 42 -13.75 -8.28 4.14
N THR A 43 -14.47 -7.15 4.12
CA THR A 43 -14.05 -5.96 3.41
C THR A 43 -12.79 -5.53 4.14
N VAL A 44 -11.69 -6.24 3.88
CA VAL A 44 -10.36 -5.79 4.16
C VAL A 44 -10.30 -4.51 3.36
N ARG A 45 -10.46 -3.39 4.03
CA ARG A 45 -9.99 -2.11 3.54
C ARG A 45 -8.49 -2.31 3.36
N GLN A 46 -8.14 -2.85 2.19
CA GLN A 46 -6.79 -3.26 1.84
C GLN A 46 -5.89 -2.05 2.03
N SER A 47 -4.81 -2.26 2.76
CA SER A 47 -3.79 -1.28 3.14
C SER A 47 -3.10 -0.57 1.95
N GLY A 48 -3.66 -0.62 0.73
CA GLY A 48 -3.02 -0.28 -0.54
C GLY A 48 -1.92 -1.26 -0.97
N ARG A 49 -1.32 -1.97 0.01
CA ARG A 49 -0.18 -2.87 -0.15
C ARG A 49 -0.48 -4.00 -1.13
N LEU A 50 0.53 -4.33 -1.92
CA LEU A 50 0.56 -5.49 -2.79
C LEU A 50 0.95 -6.73 -1.98
N VAL A 51 0.07 -7.72 -1.93
CA VAL A 51 0.30 -9.02 -1.28
C VAL A 51 0.02 -10.12 -2.30
N PRO A 52 1.05 -10.62 -3.01
CA PRO A 52 0.86 -11.61 -4.06
C PRO A 52 0.45 -12.96 -3.48
N LYS A 53 -0.45 -13.65 -4.18
CA LYS A 53 -0.78 -15.05 -3.87
C LYS A 53 0.24 -15.96 -4.54
N ARG A 54 0.54 -17.10 -3.92
CA ARG A 54 1.48 -18.07 -4.49
C ARG A 54 0.89 -18.76 -5.72
N VAL A 55 1.67 -18.81 -6.80
CA VAL A 55 1.33 -19.45 -8.07
C VAL A 55 2.04 -20.79 -8.25
N GLY A 56 2.83 -21.24 -7.28
CA GLY A 56 3.38 -22.60 -7.22
C GLY A 56 4.64 -22.82 -8.04
N LEU A 57 5.18 -21.75 -8.65
CA LEU A 57 6.44 -21.74 -9.35
C LEU A 57 7.40 -20.81 -8.60
N ILE A 58 8.51 -21.35 -8.09
CA ILE A 58 9.46 -20.64 -7.22
C ILE A 58 9.93 -19.33 -7.87
N ASP A 59 10.30 -19.37 -9.14
CA ASP A 59 10.80 -18.20 -9.86
C ASP A 59 9.72 -17.13 -10.00
N LEU A 60 8.47 -17.51 -10.29
CA LEU A 60 7.37 -16.55 -10.41
C LEU A 60 6.97 -15.97 -9.05
N ASP A 61 6.88 -16.82 -8.03
CA ASP A 61 6.60 -16.41 -6.66
C ASP A 61 7.65 -15.39 -6.17
N GLN A 62 8.92 -15.61 -6.48
CA GLN A 62 10.00 -14.66 -6.17
C GLN A 62 9.83 -13.34 -6.93
N ARG A 63 9.53 -13.37 -8.23
CA ARG A 63 9.32 -12.15 -9.02
C ARG A 63 8.14 -11.32 -8.52
N PHE A 64 7.03 -11.96 -8.17
CA PHE A 64 5.91 -11.28 -7.54
C PHE A 64 6.28 -10.69 -6.18
N SER A 65 7.07 -11.43 -5.38
CA SER A 65 7.59 -10.93 -4.11
C SER A 65 8.51 -9.71 -4.30
N ASP A 66 9.39 -9.71 -5.29
CA ASP A 66 10.29 -8.59 -5.58
C ASP A 66 9.52 -7.30 -5.94
N VAL A 67 8.44 -7.44 -6.72
CA VAL A 67 7.52 -6.33 -7.03
C VAL A 67 6.83 -5.87 -5.77
N ALA A 68 6.27 -6.78 -4.98
CA ALA A 68 5.56 -6.46 -3.74
C ALA A 68 6.44 -5.70 -2.75
N VAL A 69 7.66 -6.17 -2.49
CA VAL A 69 8.62 -5.50 -1.59
C VAL A 69 8.94 -4.11 -2.10
N THR A 70 9.30 -3.97 -3.38
CA THR A 70 9.70 -2.68 -3.94
C THR A 70 8.54 -1.69 -3.98
N PHE A 71 7.33 -2.14 -4.35
CA PHE A 71 6.13 -1.31 -4.43
C PHE A 71 5.68 -0.87 -3.04
N ASN A 72 5.64 -1.79 -2.07
CA ASN A 72 5.20 -1.47 -0.71
C ASN A 72 6.15 -0.47 -0.05
N GLN A 73 7.47 -0.59 -0.27
CA GLN A 73 8.44 0.40 0.20
C GLN A 73 8.22 1.78 -0.44
N GLN A 74 7.92 1.81 -1.74
CA GLN A 74 7.59 3.07 -2.44
C GLN A 74 6.31 3.69 -1.88
N GLN A 75 5.27 2.89 -1.66
CA GLN A 75 4.00 3.34 -1.08
C GLN A 75 4.21 3.92 0.32
N GLU A 76 4.94 3.21 1.19
CA GLU A 76 5.25 3.67 2.55
C GLU A 76 6.01 5.02 2.52
N SER A 77 6.93 5.18 1.56
CA SER A 77 7.67 6.43 1.37
C SER A 77 6.79 7.57 0.85
N TYR A 78 5.83 7.26 -0.03
CA TYR A 78 4.83 8.21 -0.52
C TYR A 78 3.88 8.67 0.58
N ASP A 79 3.35 7.74 1.37
CA ASP A 79 2.45 8.05 2.48
C ASP A 79 3.18 8.89 3.53
N ALA A 80 4.42 8.54 3.87
CA ALA A 80 5.26 9.34 4.77
C ALA A 80 5.51 10.76 4.21
N MET A 81 5.89 10.89 2.94
CA MET A 81 6.11 12.19 2.30
C MET A 81 4.85 13.06 2.36
N LYS A 82 3.68 12.47 2.08
CA LYS A 82 2.39 13.17 2.12
C LYS A 82 2.07 13.66 3.53
N GLU A 83 2.24 12.82 4.56
CA GLU A 83 2.00 13.23 5.95
C GLU A 83 2.95 14.34 6.40
N ARG A 84 4.21 14.32 5.95
CA ARG A 84 5.18 15.39 6.22
C ARG A 84 4.78 16.71 5.57
N ILE A 85 4.28 16.67 4.33
CA ILE A 85 3.72 17.87 3.66
C ILE A 85 2.51 18.42 4.43
N ILE A 86 1.62 17.55 4.93
CA ILE A 86 0.47 17.94 5.76
C ILE A 86 0.93 18.55 7.09
N SER A 87 1.94 17.96 7.73
CA SER A 87 2.55 18.45 8.98
C SER A 87 3.12 19.86 8.81
N LEU A 88 3.93 20.07 7.76
CA LEU A 88 4.49 21.37 7.41
C LEU A 88 3.37 22.41 7.18
N ARG A 89 2.30 22.01 6.49
CA ARG A 89 1.14 22.87 6.23
C ARG A 89 0.42 23.34 7.47
N ARG A 90 0.13 22.40 8.36
CA ARG A 90 -0.50 22.72 9.64
C ARG A 90 0.41 23.62 10.47
N THR A 91 1.71 23.34 10.43
CA THR A 91 2.70 24.12 11.19
C THR A 91 2.73 25.57 10.73
N TYR A 92 2.67 25.88 9.43
CA TYR A 92 2.77 27.25 8.89
C TYR A 92 1.46 27.84 8.35
N ASP A 93 0.34 27.15 8.57
CA ASP A 93 -1.00 27.47 8.07
C ASP A 93 -1.00 27.83 6.57
N CYS A 94 -0.22 27.13 5.75
CA CYS A 94 -0.15 27.33 4.29
C CYS A 94 -1.22 26.50 3.54
N ASN A 95 -2.47 26.56 4.03
CA ASN A 95 -3.57 25.77 3.48
C ASN A 95 -3.89 26.17 2.03
N ASN A 96 -3.93 25.15 1.16
CA ASN A 96 -4.45 25.24 -0.20
C ASN A 96 -5.18 23.94 -0.53
N ASP A 97 -6.33 24.02 -1.20
CA ASP A 97 -7.42 23.03 -1.11
C ASP A 97 -7.21 21.67 -1.79
N SER A 98 -6.06 21.34 -2.38
CA SER A 98 -5.94 20.01 -3.04
C SER A 98 -4.57 19.52 -3.49
N ASN A 99 -3.57 20.37 -3.68
CA ASN A 99 -2.29 19.95 -4.28
C ASN A 99 -1.19 19.85 -3.24
N LEU A 100 -0.18 18.99 -3.45
CA LEU A 100 1.01 18.80 -2.60
C LEU A 100 2.08 19.91 -2.77
N THR A 101 1.65 21.16 -2.98
CA THR A 101 2.52 22.32 -3.13
C THR A 101 3.28 22.74 -1.85
N LEU A 102 4.58 22.94 -1.93
CA LEU A 102 5.52 23.48 -0.94
C LEU A 102 5.78 24.98 -1.06
N THR A 103 5.60 25.59 -2.23
CA THR A 103 5.98 26.98 -2.56
C THR A 103 5.42 27.96 -1.55
N GLU A 104 4.11 27.88 -1.32
CA GLU A 104 3.40 28.77 -0.41
C GLU A 104 3.87 28.60 1.04
N CYS A 105 4.14 27.36 1.46
CA CYS A 105 4.69 27.08 2.78
C CYS A 105 6.08 27.70 2.93
N VAL A 106 6.97 27.47 1.97
CA VAL A 106 8.34 28.02 2.03
C VAL A 106 8.31 29.55 1.99
N ARG A 107 7.43 30.15 1.20
CA ARG A 107 7.21 31.60 1.16
C ARG A 107 6.78 32.14 2.53
N LYS A 108 5.81 31.51 3.18
CA LYS A 108 5.37 31.90 4.55
C LYS A 108 6.48 31.73 5.58
N ILE A 109 7.25 30.63 5.52
CA ILE A 109 8.40 30.40 6.41
C ILE A 109 9.42 31.54 6.24
N LYS A 110 9.76 31.91 5.00
CA LYS A 110 10.69 33.01 4.72
C LYS A 110 10.17 34.34 5.30
N GLU A 111 8.90 34.66 5.08
CA GLU A 111 8.28 35.91 5.53
C GLU A 111 8.21 36.02 7.06
N GLU A 112 7.83 34.94 7.75
CA GLU A 112 7.68 34.91 9.21
C GLU A 112 9.02 35.10 9.95
N HIS A 113 10.12 34.62 9.36
CA HIS A 113 11.44 34.61 10.01
C HIS A 113 12.42 35.65 9.44
N LYS A 114 11.98 36.50 8.49
CA LYS A 114 12.85 37.39 7.70
C LYS A 114 13.65 38.41 8.51
N ASP A 115 13.18 38.80 9.70
CA ASP A 115 13.81 39.86 10.49
C ASP A 115 15.03 39.36 11.29
N SER A 116 15.10 38.05 11.54
CA SER A 116 16.15 37.42 12.35
C SER A 116 16.94 36.34 11.58
N TRP A 117 16.35 35.74 10.55
CA TRP A 117 16.92 34.59 9.84
C TRP A 117 16.83 34.75 8.33
N CYS A 118 17.94 34.49 7.64
CA CYS A 118 17.97 34.27 6.21
C CYS A 118 17.59 32.81 5.92
N VAL A 119 16.36 32.61 5.44
CA VAL A 119 15.85 31.28 5.07
C VAL A 119 15.90 31.11 3.55
N THR A 120 16.65 30.11 3.08
CA THR A 120 16.78 29.80 1.65
C THR A 120 16.52 28.33 1.39
N MET A 121 15.84 28.03 0.27
CA MET A 121 15.75 26.66 -0.23
C MET A 121 17.05 26.36 -0.97
N VAL A 122 17.68 25.24 -0.66
CA VAL A 122 18.91 24.78 -1.31
C VAL A 122 18.68 23.41 -1.90
N MET A 123 19.08 23.22 -3.15
CA MET A 123 19.10 21.93 -3.81
C MET A 123 20.53 21.43 -4.04
N LYS A 124 20.73 20.12 -3.88
CA LYS A 124 21.94 19.37 -4.19
C LYS A 124 21.55 18.08 -4.92
N GLY A 125 21.56 18.12 -6.26
CA GLY A 125 21.01 17.02 -7.06
C GLY A 125 19.52 16.86 -6.81
N TYR A 126 19.08 15.66 -6.41
CA TYR A 126 17.68 15.37 -6.05
C TYR A 126 17.33 15.70 -4.59
N ASP A 127 18.33 16.05 -3.78
CA ASP A 127 18.12 16.42 -2.39
C ASP A 127 17.82 17.92 -2.30
N PHE A 128 16.83 18.30 -1.49
CA PHE A 128 16.48 19.70 -1.21
C PHE A 128 16.24 19.89 0.29
N SER A 129 16.51 21.10 0.79
CA SER A 129 16.40 21.43 2.21
C SER A 129 16.34 22.93 2.43
N LEU A 130 15.96 23.35 3.64
CA LEU A 130 16.09 24.75 4.06
C LEU A 130 17.44 25.01 4.71
N SER A 131 18.21 25.93 4.12
CA SER A 131 19.33 26.58 4.78
C SER A 131 18.81 27.76 5.60
N VAL A 132 19.23 27.83 6.86
CA VAL A 132 18.80 28.84 7.82
C VAL A 132 20.05 29.45 8.43
N VAL A 133 20.27 30.74 8.19
CA VAL A 133 21.46 31.48 8.63
C VAL A 133 21.00 32.69 9.45
N PRO A 134 21.55 32.93 10.66
CA PRO A 134 21.16 34.08 11.45
C PRO A 134 21.59 35.37 10.75
N LEU A 135 20.74 36.39 10.79
CA LEU A 135 21.10 37.73 10.33
C LEU A 135 21.96 38.41 11.38
N ARG A 136 22.80 39.37 10.95
CA ARG A 136 23.70 40.11 11.86
C ARG A 136 22.96 40.81 13.01
N SER A 137 21.67 41.12 12.81
CA SER A 137 20.76 41.68 13.82
C SER A 137 20.34 40.67 14.92
N ALA A 138 20.42 39.36 14.66
CA ALA A 138 20.04 38.30 15.59
C ALA A 138 21.20 37.79 16.47
N VAL A 139 22.44 38.20 16.15
CA VAL A 139 23.69 37.73 16.79
C VAL A 139 23.79 38.14 18.26
N GLU A 140 23.00 39.13 18.72
CA GLU A 140 23.02 39.56 20.12
C GLU A 140 22.16 38.68 21.07
N GLY A 141 21.44 37.66 20.59
CA GLY A 141 20.60 36.85 21.50
C GLY A 141 20.20 35.43 21.09
N GLU A 142 20.22 35.04 19.82
CA GLU A 142 19.76 33.70 19.38
C GLU A 142 20.84 32.96 18.56
N GLU A 143 21.52 31.99 19.19
CA GLU A 143 22.47 31.10 18.50
C GLU A 143 21.80 29.99 17.68
N SER A 144 20.51 29.70 17.95
CA SER A 144 19.79 28.59 17.31
C SER A 144 18.43 29.02 16.76
N PRO A 145 17.99 28.47 15.62
CA PRO A 145 16.70 28.82 15.04
C PRO A 145 15.53 28.41 15.94
N PRO A 146 14.42 29.19 15.94
CA PRO A 146 13.21 28.86 16.68
C PRO A 146 12.72 27.45 16.40
N SER A 147 12.07 26.82 17.40
CA SER A 147 11.61 25.43 17.31
C SER A 147 10.77 25.14 16.06
N ARG A 148 9.86 26.06 15.71
CA ARG A 148 9.01 25.96 14.51
C ARG A 148 9.82 25.96 13.21
N LEU A 149 10.88 26.78 13.14
CA LEU A 149 11.77 26.84 11.98
C LEU A 149 12.64 25.59 11.86
N ARG A 150 13.13 25.06 12.98
CA ARG A 150 13.83 23.76 13.02
C ARG A 150 12.94 22.61 12.54
N LEU A 151 11.70 22.56 13.02
CA LEU A 151 10.72 21.56 12.55
C LEU A 151 10.48 21.69 11.05
N ALA A 152 10.38 22.90 10.50
CA ALA A 152 10.30 23.07 9.04
C ALA A 152 11.52 22.53 8.29
N GLN A 153 12.74 22.70 8.82
CA GLN A 153 13.94 22.13 8.23
C GLN A 153 13.88 20.59 8.21
N GLU A 154 13.48 19.98 9.32
CA GLU A 154 13.35 18.53 9.46
C GLU A 154 12.25 17.96 8.54
N GLU A 155 11.09 18.61 8.49
CA GLU A 155 9.97 18.23 7.63
C GLU A 155 10.38 18.30 6.15
N LEU A 156 10.98 19.40 5.68
CA LEU A 156 11.40 19.53 4.28
C LEU A 156 12.52 18.56 3.90
N TRP A 157 13.46 18.30 4.81
CA TRP A 157 14.47 17.27 4.59
C TRP A 157 13.82 15.87 4.46
N ALA A 158 12.88 15.53 5.33
CA ALA A 158 12.16 14.25 5.27
C ALA A 158 11.33 14.12 3.98
N ILE A 159 10.67 15.20 3.54
CA ILE A 159 9.93 15.25 2.27
C ILE A 159 10.89 14.98 1.10
N SER A 160 12.08 15.61 1.11
CA SER A 160 13.11 15.39 0.10
C SER A 160 13.56 13.93 0.04
N GLN A 161 13.82 13.31 1.21
CA GLN A 161 14.20 11.89 1.26
C GLN A 161 13.07 10.99 0.74
N GLY A 162 11.81 11.26 1.11
CA GLY A 162 10.66 10.53 0.58
C GLY A 162 10.58 10.62 -0.95
N ALA A 163 10.66 11.82 -1.52
CA ALA A 163 10.64 12.03 -2.97
C ALA A 163 11.79 11.28 -3.68
N LYS A 164 13.00 11.31 -3.10
CA LYS A 164 14.16 10.60 -3.63
C LYS A 164 13.96 9.08 -3.65
N VAL A 165 13.46 8.49 -2.56
CA VAL A 165 13.19 7.04 -2.50
C VAL A 165 12.13 6.65 -3.53
N ILE A 166 11.05 7.43 -3.66
CA ILE A 166 9.98 7.18 -4.62
C ILE A 166 10.52 7.19 -6.06
N SER A 167 11.33 8.19 -6.39
CA SER A 167 11.97 8.33 -7.70
C SER A 167 12.95 7.19 -7.98
N ALA A 168 13.78 6.80 -7.00
CA ALA A 168 14.75 5.72 -7.13
C ALA A 168 14.10 4.34 -7.34
N ALA A 169 12.95 4.08 -6.72
CA ALA A 169 12.19 2.84 -6.93
C ALA A 169 11.58 2.74 -8.35
N GLY A 170 11.45 3.86 -9.05
CA GLY A 170 10.65 3.97 -10.25
C GLY A 170 11.10 3.09 -11.42
N THR A 171 12.39 3.11 -11.76
CA THR A 171 12.92 2.31 -12.88
C THR A 171 12.83 0.83 -12.59
N LYS A 172 13.23 0.41 -11.38
CA LYS A 172 13.15 -0.99 -10.95
C LYS A 172 11.72 -1.52 -10.99
N LEU A 173 10.75 -0.76 -10.49
CA LEU A 173 9.34 -1.15 -10.56
C LEU A 173 8.83 -1.26 -12.00
N GLN A 174 9.19 -0.29 -12.85
CA GLN A 174 8.80 -0.31 -14.25
C GLN A 174 9.32 -1.55 -14.98
N GLU A 175 10.57 -1.95 -14.74
CA GLU A 175 11.16 -3.15 -15.32
C GLU A 175 10.52 -4.44 -14.81
N LEU A 176 10.40 -4.60 -13.49
CA LEU A 176 9.83 -5.81 -12.88
C LEU A 176 8.36 -6.00 -13.28
N ILE A 177 7.57 -4.94 -13.19
CA ILE A 177 6.16 -4.96 -13.61
C ILE A 177 6.04 -5.18 -15.11
N GLY A 178 6.88 -4.50 -15.90
CA GLY A 178 6.90 -4.66 -17.36
C GLY A 178 7.12 -6.12 -17.76
N TRP A 179 8.11 -6.78 -17.16
CA TRP A 179 8.40 -8.19 -17.40
C TRP A 179 7.20 -9.10 -17.09
N LEU A 180 6.57 -8.92 -15.92
CA LEU A 180 5.38 -9.71 -15.52
C LEU A 180 4.22 -9.50 -16.50
N LEU A 181 3.90 -8.25 -16.82
CA LEU A 181 2.77 -7.93 -17.68
C LEU A 181 2.97 -8.42 -19.12
N SER A 182 4.19 -8.33 -19.66
CA SER A 182 4.52 -8.85 -20.99
C SER A 182 4.56 -10.38 -21.06
N GLY A 183 4.81 -11.06 -19.94
CA GLY A 183 4.90 -12.52 -19.86
C GLY A 183 3.59 -13.23 -19.47
N ALA A 184 2.47 -12.52 -19.32
CA ALA A 184 1.26 -13.01 -18.67
C ALA A 184 0.73 -14.34 -19.24
N GLU A 185 0.63 -14.45 -20.57
CA GLU A 185 0.11 -15.66 -21.24
C GLU A 185 1.04 -16.86 -21.04
N ARG A 186 2.36 -16.65 -21.17
CA ARG A 186 3.36 -17.69 -20.95
C ARG A 186 3.33 -18.19 -19.50
N MET A 187 3.22 -17.27 -18.54
CA MET A 187 3.12 -17.64 -17.12
C MET A 187 1.87 -18.45 -16.83
N ALA A 188 0.73 -18.11 -17.46
CA ALA A 188 -0.51 -18.88 -17.31
C ALA A 188 -0.34 -20.32 -17.79
N GLU A 189 0.33 -20.54 -18.92
CA GLU A 189 0.62 -21.89 -19.40
C GLU A 189 1.59 -22.64 -18.47
N GLN A 190 2.66 -21.98 -18.01
CA GLN A 190 3.61 -22.59 -17.07
C GLN A 190 2.93 -23.02 -15.76
N VAL A 191 2.03 -22.19 -15.22
CA VAL A 191 1.27 -22.52 -14.00
C VAL A 191 0.34 -23.70 -14.25
N ARG A 192 -0.28 -23.76 -15.43
CA ARG A 192 -1.16 -24.87 -15.83
C ARG A 192 -0.43 -26.19 -15.97
N GLU A 193 0.73 -26.18 -16.62
CA GLU A 193 1.54 -27.37 -16.86
C GLU A 193 2.19 -27.90 -15.57
N ALA A 194 2.59 -27.01 -14.67
CA ALA A 194 3.25 -27.38 -13.42
C ALA A 194 2.29 -27.88 -12.33
N ALA A 195 0.98 -27.66 -12.49
CA ALA A 195 0.00 -28.04 -11.48
C ALA A 195 -0.15 -29.56 -11.40
N PRO A 196 0.00 -30.18 -10.21
CA PRO A 196 -0.02 -31.64 -10.07
C PRO A 196 -1.44 -32.23 -10.18
N THR A 197 -2.47 -31.42 -9.93
CA THR A 197 -3.87 -31.84 -9.95
C THR A 197 -4.74 -30.81 -10.64
N HIS A 198 -5.92 -31.23 -11.12
CA HIS A 198 -6.91 -30.30 -11.67
C HIS A 198 -7.33 -29.23 -10.66
N GLN A 199 -7.49 -29.59 -9.39
CA GLN A 199 -7.87 -28.65 -8.33
C GLN A 199 -6.75 -27.63 -8.07
N ASP A 200 -5.50 -28.08 -8.03
CA ASP A 200 -4.36 -27.16 -7.92
C ASP A 200 -4.26 -26.25 -9.12
N ARG A 201 -4.50 -26.77 -10.33
CA ARG A 201 -4.53 -25.94 -11.53
C ARG A 201 -5.53 -24.79 -11.39
N CYS A 202 -6.79 -25.07 -11.06
CA CYS A 202 -7.80 -24.04 -10.89
C CYS A 202 -7.39 -23.00 -9.83
N ARG A 203 -6.91 -23.47 -8.66
CA ARG A 203 -6.48 -22.58 -7.57
C ARG A 203 -5.29 -21.70 -7.96
N LEU A 204 -4.29 -22.25 -8.63
CA LEU A 204 -3.07 -21.52 -9.01
C LEU A 204 -3.34 -20.55 -10.17
N GLU A 205 -4.20 -20.91 -11.11
CA GLU A 205 -4.66 -20.01 -12.17
C GLU A 205 -5.45 -18.81 -11.58
N GLU A 206 -6.38 -19.05 -10.65
CA GLU A 206 -7.08 -17.98 -9.92
C GLU A 206 -6.09 -17.07 -9.17
N ASN A 207 -5.13 -17.64 -8.45
CA ASN A 207 -4.10 -16.89 -7.75
C ASN A 207 -3.26 -16.02 -8.70
N LEU A 208 -2.92 -16.54 -9.88
CA LEU A 208 -2.18 -15.79 -10.90
C LEU A 208 -3.03 -14.63 -11.43
N ILE A 209 -4.31 -14.86 -11.76
CA ILE A 209 -5.22 -13.83 -12.26
C ILE A 209 -5.33 -12.68 -11.25
N GLU A 210 -5.63 -13.01 -9.99
CA GLU A 210 -5.76 -12.00 -8.93
C GLU A 210 -4.45 -11.24 -8.72
N THR A 211 -3.31 -11.95 -8.64
CA THR A 211 -2.01 -11.30 -8.46
C THR A 211 -1.66 -10.39 -9.63
N MET A 212 -1.98 -10.77 -10.86
CA MET A 212 -1.76 -9.95 -12.04
C MET A 212 -2.65 -8.71 -12.09
N GLN A 213 -3.88 -8.78 -11.56
CA GLN A 213 -4.73 -7.60 -11.38
C GLN A 213 -4.12 -6.63 -10.37
N GLU A 214 -3.62 -7.13 -9.24
CA GLU A 214 -2.96 -6.32 -8.23
C GLU A 214 -1.64 -5.70 -8.75
N VAL A 215 -0.88 -6.41 -9.58
CA VAL A 215 0.32 -5.87 -10.26
C VAL A 215 -0.03 -4.73 -11.21
N ARG A 216 -1.15 -4.80 -11.93
CA ARG A 216 -1.64 -3.68 -12.77
C ARG A 216 -2.01 -2.47 -11.92
N ARG A 217 -2.72 -2.67 -10.81
CA ARG A 217 -3.02 -1.58 -9.85
C ARG A 217 -1.74 -0.95 -9.31
N ALA A 218 -0.77 -1.77 -8.89
CA ALA A 218 0.52 -1.30 -8.39
C ALA A 218 1.28 -0.46 -9.43
N ARG A 219 1.18 -0.80 -10.73
CA ARG A 219 1.74 0.00 -11.82
C ARG A 219 1.16 1.40 -11.86
N GLU A 220 -0.16 1.51 -11.87
CA GLU A 220 -0.87 2.79 -11.96
C GLU A 220 -0.56 3.67 -10.75
N LEU A 221 -0.60 3.10 -9.55
CA LEU A 221 -0.25 3.79 -8.31
C LEU A 221 1.22 4.22 -8.30
N SER A 222 2.15 3.34 -8.69
CA SER A 222 3.58 3.67 -8.77
C SER A 222 3.84 4.83 -9.72
N LEU A 223 3.15 4.91 -10.85
CA LEU A 223 3.28 6.04 -11.77
C LEU A 223 2.76 7.33 -11.15
N SER A 224 1.62 7.28 -10.47
CA SER A 224 1.06 8.42 -9.75
C SER A 224 1.99 8.91 -8.64
N TYR A 225 2.54 8.01 -7.82
CA TYR A 225 3.48 8.36 -6.75
C TYR A 225 4.73 9.05 -7.30
N ARG A 226 5.29 8.52 -8.40
CA ARG A 226 6.44 9.14 -9.08
C ARG A 226 6.10 10.52 -9.61
N GLN A 227 4.94 10.69 -10.24
CA GLN A 227 4.50 11.98 -10.75
C GLN A 227 4.42 13.00 -9.61
N ARG A 228 3.78 12.65 -8.49
CA ARG A 228 3.66 13.53 -7.32
C ARG A 228 5.02 13.86 -6.68
N ALA A 229 5.91 12.89 -6.55
CA ALA A 229 7.27 13.13 -6.06
C ALA A 229 8.06 14.06 -7.01
N GLY A 230 7.88 13.90 -8.33
CA GLY A 230 8.45 14.78 -9.34
C GLY A 230 7.91 16.22 -9.26
N GLU A 231 6.60 16.39 -9.08
CA GLU A 231 5.97 17.70 -8.86
C GLU A 231 6.60 18.43 -7.66
N VAL A 232 6.79 17.73 -6.54
CA VAL A 232 7.44 18.27 -5.34
C VAL A 232 8.90 18.67 -5.61
N GLN A 233 9.65 17.86 -6.36
CA GLN A 233 11.04 18.17 -6.72
C GLN A 233 11.14 19.40 -7.63
N THR A 234 10.30 19.46 -8.67
CA THR A 234 10.24 20.61 -9.59
C THR A 234 9.90 21.90 -8.84
N GLU A 235 8.96 21.82 -7.91
CA GLU A 235 8.58 22.97 -7.10
C GLU A 235 9.72 23.42 -6.18
N ALA A 236 10.44 22.48 -5.54
CA ALA A 236 11.61 22.81 -4.75
C ALA A 236 12.70 23.50 -5.60
N ALA A 237 12.87 23.10 -6.86
CA ALA A 237 13.80 23.72 -7.81
C ALA A 237 13.42 25.16 -8.12
N GLN A 238 12.15 25.40 -8.47
CA GLN A 238 11.62 26.74 -8.70
C GLN A 238 11.82 27.65 -7.47
N VAL A 239 11.54 27.14 -6.26
CA VAL A 239 11.71 27.90 -5.01
C VAL A 239 13.20 28.16 -4.69
N ALA A 240 14.10 27.30 -5.15
CA ALA A 240 15.55 27.47 -5.06
C ALA A 240 16.12 28.37 -6.17
N GLY A 241 15.31 28.80 -7.15
CA GLY A 241 15.75 29.61 -8.29
C GLY A 241 16.51 28.83 -9.35
N LEU A 242 16.24 27.53 -9.49
CA LEU A 242 16.78 26.65 -10.52
C LEU A 242 15.68 26.42 -11.57
N ASP A 243 15.70 27.20 -12.65
CA ASP A 243 14.84 27.06 -13.84
C ASP A 243 15.61 26.45 -15.02
#